data_AF-A0A4R4IHN8-F1
#
_entry.id   AF-A0A4R4IHN8-F1
#
_cell.length_a   1.000
_cell.length_b   1.000
_cell.length_c   1.000
_cell.angle_alpha   90.00
_cell.angle_beta   90.00
_cell.angle_gamma   90.00
#
_symmetry.space_group_name_H-M   'P 1'
#
loop_
_entity.id
_entity.type
_entity.pdbx_description
1 polymer ?
#
loop_
_entity_poly.entity_id
_entity_poly.type
_entity_poly.pdbx_seq_one_letter_code
_entity_poly.pdbx_strand_id
1 'polypeptide(L)'
;MQIQGAVMGFAELRAALEDSASELIAHAYGMSHAERSFHLQRVGLLAGRVLSAADGLPDAEAVAASVDALLHRVQSHVGAIEQCERILRTAPGWLTPSRRLP
;
A
#
# COMPACT_ATOMS: atom_id res chain seq x y z
N MET A 1 -22.07 0.09 -29.51
CA MET A 1 -20.63 0.10 -29.14
C MET A 1 -20.52 -0.50 -27.75
N GLN A 2 -20.32 -1.83 -27.65
CA GLN A 2 -20.13 -2.50 -26.37
C GLN A 2 -18.66 -2.35 -25.98
N ILE A 3 -18.38 -1.58 -24.92
CA ILE A 3 -17.08 -1.61 -24.27
C ILE A 3 -17.09 -2.91 -23.45
N GLN A 4 -16.66 -4.01 -24.07
CA GLN A 4 -16.31 -5.23 -23.34
C GLN A 4 -14.99 -4.96 -22.61
N GLY A 5 -15.06 -4.25 -21.48
CA GLY A 5 -14.01 -4.34 -20.47
C GLY A 5 -14.09 -5.73 -19.88
N ALA A 6 -13.12 -6.59 -20.18
CA ALA A 6 -13.03 -7.91 -19.56
C ALA A 6 -13.11 -7.72 -18.04
N VAL A 7 -14.13 -8.31 -17.41
CA VAL A 7 -14.24 -8.32 -15.96
C VAL A 7 -13.11 -9.19 -15.46
N MET A 8 -12.11 -8.58 -14.82
CA MET A 8 -11.00 -9.32 -14.24
C MET A 8 -11.52 -10.38 -13.27
N GLY A 9 -11.00 -11.60 -13.39
CA GLY A 9 -11.31 -12.69 -12.47
C GLY A 9 -10.70 -12.47 -11.09
N PHE A 10 -11.15 -13.23 -10.09
CA PHE A 10 -10.64 -13.14 -8.71
C PHE A 10 -9.11 -13.25 -8.64
N ALA A 11 -8.52 -14.22 -9.33
CA ALA A 11 -7.06 -14.43 -9.34
C ALA A 11 -6.30 -13.22 -9.93
N GLU A 12 -6.83 -12.61 -10.99
CA GLU A 12 -6.23 -11.44 -11.63
C GLU A 12 -6.34 -10.21 -10.73
N LEU A 13 -7.48 -10.01 -10.06
CA LEU A 13 -7.65 -8.95 -9.06
C LEU A 13 -6.68 -9.13 -7.90
N ARG A 14 -6.50 -10.37 -7.44
CA ARG A 14 -5.58 -10.68 -6.34
C ARG A 14 -4.13 -10.39 -6.73
N ALA A 15 -3.70 -10.85 -7.90
CA ALA A 15 -2.36 -10.55 -8.41
C ALA A 15 -2.14 -9.04 -8.55
N ALA A 16 -3.10 -8.32 -9.14
CA ALA A 16 -2.99 -6.87 -9.30
C ALA A 16 -2.88 -6.11 -7.96
N LEU A 17 -3.59 -6.57 -6.93
CA LEU A 17 -3.48 -6.04 -5.56
C LEU A 17 -2.09 -6.29 -4.97
N GLU A 18 -1.59 -7.52 -5.07
CA GLU A 18 -0.27 -7.91 -4.56
C GLU A 18 0.86 -7.16 -5.27
N ASP A 19 0.79 -7.03 -6.59
CA ASP A 19 1.75 -6.28 -7.41
C ASP A 19 1.74 -4.80 -7.02
N SER A 20 0.56 -4.18 -6.93
CA SER A 20 0.44 -2.76 -6.58
C SER A 20 0.94 -2.49 -5.15
N ALA A 21 0.66 -3.40 -4.21
CA ALA A 21 1.16 -3.30 -2.84
C ALA A 21 2.69 -3.48 -2.77
N SER A 22 3.23 -4.42 -3.55
CA SER A 22 4.67 -4.69 -3.60
C SER A 22 5.45 -3.53 -4.22
N GLU A 23 4.94 -2.96 -5.32
CA GLU A 23 5.50 -1.76 -5.97
C GLU A 23 5.54 -0.58 -4.99
N LEU A 24 4.42 -0.32 -4.29
CA LEU A 24 4.35 0.74 -3.30
C LEU A 24 5.35 0.51 -2.16
N ILE A 25 5.42 -0.69 -1.59
CA ILE A 25 6.38 -1.00 -0.51
C ILE A 25 7.83 -0.84 -0.99
N ALA A 26 8.16 -1.31 -2.19
CA ALA A 26 9.52 -1.27 -2.70
C ALA A 26 10.01 0.15 -3.00
N HIS A 27 9.10 1.04 -3.43
CA HIS A 27 9.48 2.33 -4.00
C HIS A 27 8.97 3.55 -3.21
N ALA A 28 8.17 3.37 -2.14
CA ALA A 28 7.56 4.47 -1.39
C ALA A 28 8.55 5.55 -0.93
N TYR A 29 9.77 5.18 -0.55
CA TYR A 29 10.78 6.14 -0.10
C TYR A 29 11.21 7.12 -1.20
N GLY A 30 11.24 6.68 -2.45
CA GLY A 30 11.59 7.52 -3.60
C GLY A 30 10.41 8.30 -4.18
N MET A 31 9.19 8.01 -3.76
CA MET A 31 7.97 8.67 -4.22
C MET A 31 7.73 9.98 -3.45
N SER A 32 7.14 10.96 -4.11
CA SER A 32 6.51 12.10 -3.44
C SER A 32 5.28 11.67 -2.63
N HIS A 33 4.84 12.53 -1.70
CA HIS A 33 3.60 12.29 -0.94
C HIS A 33 2.37 12.14 -1.86
N ALA A 34 2.30 12.89 -2.96
CA ALA A 34 1.20 12.80 -3.92
C ALA A 34 1.18 11.43 -4.64
N GLU A 35 2.34 10.95 -5.09
CA GLU A 35 2.48 9.63 -5.70
C GLU A 35 2.10 8.52 -4.71
N ARG A 36 2.63 8.56 -3.48
CA ARG A 36 2.25 7.59 -2.44
C ARG A 36 0.74 7.58 -2.18
N SER A 37 0.12 8.75 -2.10
CA SER A 37 -1.33 8.87 -1.90
C SER A 37 -2.12 8.24 -3.05
N PHE A 38 -1.70 8.47 -4.29
CA PHE A 38 -2.30 7.84 -5.47
C PHE A 38 -2.19 6.30 -5.42
N HIS A 39 -1.00 5.77 -5.12
CA HIS A 39 -0.79 4.33 -5.02
C HIS A 39 -1.55 3.70 -3.85
N LEU A 40 -1.63 4.37 -2.69
CA LEU A 40 -2.47 3.94 -1.56
C LEU A 40 -3.94 3.82 -1.94
N GLN A 41 -4.47 4.83 -2.64
CA GLN A 41 -5.85 4.81 -3.13
C GLN A 41 -6.07 3.65 -4.10
N ARG A 42 -5.14 3.42 -5.04
CA ARG A 42 -5.19 2.29 -5.98
C ARG A 42 -5.21 0.94 -5.26
N VAL A 43 -4.34 0.76 -4.26
CA VAL A 43 -4.30 -0.45 -3.42
C VAL A 43 -5.64 -0.65 -2.69
N GLY A 44 -6.20 0.41 -2.10
CA GLY A 44 -7.51 0.35 -1.43
C GLY A 44 -8.66 -0.04 -2.37
N LEU A 45 -8.69 0.53 -3.57
CA LEU A 45 -9.69 0.17 -4.59
C LEU A 45 -9.57 -1.29 -5.03
N LEU A 46 -8.35 -1.77 -5.26
CA LEU A 46 -8.10 -3.17 -5.62
C LEU A 46 -8.48 -4.12 -4.47
N ALA A 47 -8.17 -3.78 -3.23
CA ALA A 47 -8.57 -4.54 -2.06
C ALA A 47 -10.10 -4.68 -1.97
N GLY A 48 -10.84 -3.58 -2.13
CA GLY A 48 -12.30 -3.63 -2.17
C GLY A 48 -12.85 -4.53 -3.28
N ARG A 49 -12.24 -4.49 -4.47
CA ARG A 49 -12.62 -5.37 -5.59
C ARG A 49 -12.31 -6.84 -5.32
N VAL A 50 -11.17 -7.15 -4.69
CA VAL A 50 -10.82 -8.51 -4.28
C VAL A 50 -11.81 -9.04 -3.25
N LEU A 51 -12.13 -8.25 -2.21
CA LEU A 51 -13.10 -8.64 -1.19
C LEU A 51 -14.50 -8.87 -1.79
N SER A 52 -14.94 -8.00 -2.70
CA SER A 52 -16.21 -8.16 -3.39
C SER A 52 -16.23 -9.39 -4.30
N ALA A 53 -15.11 -9.73 -4.95
CA ALA A 53 -15.00 -10.91 -5.81
C ALA A 53 -14.85 -12.22 -5.01
N ALA A 54 -14.40 -12.13 -3.76
CA ALA A 54 -14.28 -13.27 -2.84
C ALA A 54 -15.60 -13.64 -2.15
N ASP A 55 -16.61 -12.77 -2.24
CA ASP A 55 -17.90 -13.02 -1.61
C ASP A 55 -18.54 -14.30 -2.16
N GLY A 56 -18.99 -15.17 -1.25
CA GLY A 56 -19.53 -16.49 -1.58
C GLY A 56 -18.48 -17.58 -1.90
N LEU A 57 -17.18 -17.28 -1.87
CA LEU A 57 -16.15 -18.32 -1.93
C LEU A 57 -16.05 -19.08 -0.58
N PRO A 58 -15.72 -20.38 -0.59
CA PRO A 58 -15.57 -21.17 0.64
C PRO A 58 -14.54 -20.61 1.64
N ASP A 59 -13.56 -19.84 1.15
CA ASP A 59 -12.43 -19.29 1.90
C ASP A 59 -12.48 -17.76 2.04
N ALA A 60 -13.64 -17.13 1.86
CA ALA A 60 -13.81 -15.67 1.89
C ALA A 60 -13.22 -15.01 3.15
N GLU A 61 -13.35 -15.64 4.33
CA GLU A 61 -12.77 -15.13 5.58
C GLU A 61 -11.23 -15.13 5.55
N ALA A 62 -10.62 -16.19 5.00
CA ALA A 62 -9.17 -16.27 4.86
C ALA A 62 -8.65 -15.24 3.86
N VAL A 63 -9.39 -15.02 2.76
CA VAL A 63 -9.09 -13.95 1.80
C VAL A 63 -9.16 -12.59 2.47
N ALA A 64 -10.21 -12.32 3.27
CA ALA A 64 -10.37 -11.06 3.98
C ALA A 64 -9.22 -10.81 4.97
N ALA A 65 -8.85 -11.81 5.77
CA ALA A 65 -7.71 -11.72 6.68
C ALA A 65 -6.38 -11.45 5.95
N SER A 66 -6.17 -12.10 4.79
CA SER A 66 -4.98 -11.89 3.96
C SER A 66 -4.92 -10.48 3.35
N VAL A 67 -6.06 -9.95 2.91
CA VAL A 67 -6.17 -8.57 2.41
C VAL A 67 -5.91 -7.57 3.52
N ASP A 68 -6.50 -7.77 4.70
CA ASP A 68 -6.28 -6.89 5.86
C ASP A 68 -4.80 -6.85 6.28
N ALA A 69 -4.15 -8.01 6.39
CA ALA A 69 -2.74 -8.10 6.71
C ALA A 69 -1.84 -7.37 5.68
N LEU A 70 -2.20 -7.45 4.39
CA LEU A 70 -1.48 -6.74 3.32
C LEU A 70 -1.67 -5.22 3.44
N LEU A 71 -2.90 -4.76 3.65
CA LEU A 71 -3.21 -3.33 3.84
C LEU A 71 -2.50 -2.77 5.07
N HIS A 72 -2.49 -3.51 6.18
CA HIS A 72 -1.78 -3.12 7.39
C HIS A 72 -0.28 -2.96 7.13
N ARG A 73 0.36 -3.90 6.42
CA ARG A 73 1.77 -3.79 6.03
C ARG A 73 2.06 -2.54 5.19
N VAL A 74 1.23 -2.30 4.17
CA VAL A 74 1.37 -1.12 3.30
C VAL A 74 1.25 0.17 4.12
N GLN A 75 0.21 0.28 4.96
CA GLN A 75 -0.01 1.44 5.81
C GLN A 75 1.13 1.66 6.80
N SER A 76 1.59 0.60 7.46
CA SER A 76 2.70 0.68 8.41
C SER A 76 3.99 1.16 7.73
N HIS A 77 4.30 0.65 6.53
CA HIS A 77 5.52 1.01 5.80
C HIS A 77 5.47 2.46 5.30
N VAL A 78 4.40 2.84 4.62
CA VAL A 78 4.22 4.21 4.11
C VAL A 78 4.13 5.21 5.26
N GLY A 79 3.41 4.87 6.34
CA GLY A 79 3.30 5.71 7.52
C GLY A 79 4.65 5.99 8.19
N ALA A 80 5.52 4.99 8.27
CA ALA A 80 6.87 5.17 8.80
C ALA A 80 7.70 6.15 7.96
N ILE A 81 7.64 6.04 6.63
CA ILE A 81 8.31 6.96 5.70
C ILE A 81 7.81 8.38 5.89
N GLU A 82 6.49 8.58 5.92
CA GLU A 82 5.90 9.90 6.10
C GLU A 82 6.20 10.52 7.46
N GLN A 83 6.31 9.68 8.50
CA GLN A 83 6.76 10.11 9.82
C GLN A 83 8.22 10.54 9.80
N CYS A 84 9.11 9.79 9.15
CA CYS A 84 10.52 10.17 8.98
C CYS A 84 10.66 11.51 8.24
N GLU A 85 9.93 11.68 7.12
CA GLU A 85 9.91 12.94 6.38
C GLU A 85 9.40 14.11 7.23
N ARG A 86 8.38 13.86 8.06
CA ARG A 86 7.84 14.88 8.97
C ARG A 86 8.87 15.30 10.00
N ILE A 87 9.54 14.34 10.66
CA ILE A 87 10.60 14.60 11.63
C ILE A 87 11.72 15.41 10.99
N LEU A 88 12.13 15.05 9.77
CA LEU A 88 13.15 15.77 9.01
C LEU A 88 12.78 17.23 8.74
N ARG A 89 11.51 17.48 8.39
CA ARG A 89 11.00 18.85 8.18
C ARG A 89 10.94 19.65 9.49
N THR A 90 10.60 19.03 10.61
CA THR A 90 10.38 19.73 11.89
C THR A 90 11.62 19.81 12.77
N ALA A 91 12.60 18.93 12.59
CA ALA A 91 13.80 18.81 13.40
C ALA A 91 15.02 18.43 12.53
N PRO A 92 15.45 19.30 11.59
CA PRO A 92 16.51 18.98 10.62
C PRO A 92 17.88 18.66 11.26
N GLY A 93 18.12 19.05 12.52
CA GLY A 93 19.35 18.76 13.27
C GLY A 93 19.43 17.36 13.90
N TRP A 94 18.37 16.55 13.85
CA TRP A 94 18.35 15.21 14.47
C TRP A 94 19.14 14.15 13.69
N LEU A 95 19.40 14.37 12.40
CA LEU A 95 20.18 13.45 11.58
C LEU A 95 21.67 13.80 11.46
N THR A 96 22.18 14.80 12.19
CA THR A 96 23.63 15.02 12.26
C THR A 96 24.25 13.99 13.22
N PRO A 97 24.98 12.96 12.73
CA PRO A 97 25.79 12.15 13.61
C PRO A 97 27.04 12.97 13.89
N SER A 98 27.02 13.74 14.99
CA SER A 98 28.17 14.13 15.83
C SER A 98 27.98 15.53 16.44
N ARG A 99 27.63 15.57 17.72
CA ARG A 99 28.52 16.25 18.66
C ARG A 99 28.87 15.23 19.73
N ARG A 100 30.10 14.73 19.65
CA ARG A 100 30.72 13.85 20.66
C ARG A 100 30.51 14.50 22.02
N LEU A 101 29.92 13.76 22.95
CA LEU A 101 29.99 14.13 24.37
C LEU A 101 31.49 14.22 24.75
N PRO A 102 31.88 15.21 25.57
CA PRO A 102 33.27 15.41 25.96
C PRO A 102 33.87 14.19 26.65
#